data_AF-A0A7C4UET7-F1
#
_entry.id   AF-A0A7C4UET7-F1
#
_cell.length_a   1.000
_cell.length_b   1.000
_cell.length_c   1.000
_cell.angle_alpha   90.00
_cell.angle_beta   90.00
_cell.angle_gamma   90.00
#
_symmetry.space_group_name_H-M   'P 1'
#
loop_
_entity.id
_entity.type
_entity.pdbx_description
1 polymer ?
#
loop_
_entity_poly.entity_id
_entity_poly.type
_entity_poly.pdbx_seq_one_letter_code
_entity_poly.pdbx_strand_id
1 'polypeptide(L)'
;MARIAGVDRSTAPTGSATGVGTGGAVTLLYAEVTLRLTDGVEFREWPARVGFTSYPLRRALRGYAGALQFFDVTFRGERELIEIDINSKYPGS
;
A
#
# COMPACT_ATOMS: atom_id res chain seq x y z
N MET A 1 4.06 -17.10 17.69
CA MET A 1 3.16 -16.81 16.54
C MET A 1 2.95 -15.31 16.48
N ALA A 2 3.24 -14.64 15.37
CA ALA A 2 3.21 -13.17 15.30
C ALA A 2 2.25 -12.68 14.21
N ARG A 3 0.94 -12.70 14.52
CA ARG A 3 -0.08 -12.01 13.73
C ARG A 3 0.15 -10.50 13.86
N ILE A 4 0.27 -9.80 12.74
CA ILE A 4 0.25 -8.34 12.69
C ILE A 4 -0.93 -7.96 11.80
N ALA A 5 -1.79 -7.06 12.27
CA ALA A 5 -3.00 -6.64 11.57
C ALA A 5 -3.90 -7.82 11.12
N GLY A 6 -3.97 -8.89 11.93
CA GLY A 6 -4.80 -10.07 11.64
C GLY A 6 -4.20 -11.07 10.64
N VAL A 7 -3.03 -10.80 10.06
CA VAL A 7 -2.39 -11.63 9.04
C VAL A 7 -1.43 -12.65 9.67
N ASP A 8 -1.57 -13.94 9.33
CA ASP A 8 -0.58 -14.97 9.64
C ASP A 8 0.60 -14.89 8.66
N ARG A 9 1.82 -14.82 9.19
CA ARG A 9 3.06 -14.65 8.41
C ARG A 9 3.94 -15.90 8.43
N SER A 10 3.51 -16.99 9.09
CA SER A 10 4.35 -18.19 9.28
C SER A 10 4.74 -18.88 7.97
N THR A 11 3.96 -18.70 6.90
CA THR A 11 4.21 -19.23 5.55
C THR A 11 4.28 -18.13 4.49
N ALA A 12 4.49 -16.87 4.88
CA ALA A 12 4.46 -15.74 3.97
C ALA A 12 5.66 -15.78 3.01
N PRO A 13 5.46 -15.65 1.69
CA PRO A 13 6.56 -15.57 0.74
C PRO A 13 7.43 -14.35 1.02
N THR A 14 8.74 -14.55 0.99
CA THR A 14 9.73 -13.49 1.20
C THR A 14 10.11 -12.84 -0.13
N GLY A 15 10.35 -11.53 -0.12
CA GLY A 15 11.10 -10.86 -1.19
C GLY A 15 11.86 -9.65 -0.66
N SER A 16 12.24 -8.75 -1.55
CA SER A 16 13.01 -7.55 -1.21
C SER A 16 12.38 -6.30 -1.82
N ALA A 17 12.51 -5.18 -1.11
CA ALA A 17 12.22 -3.86 -1.66
C ALA A 17 13.33 -2.89 -1.29
N THR A 18 13.52 -1.90 -2.15
CA THR A 18 14.43 -0.78 -1.93
C THR A 18 13.59 0.47 -1.73
N GLY A 19 13.85 1.21 -0.65
CA GLY A 19 13.25 2.53 -0.45
C GLY A 19 13.90 3.57 -1.38
N VAL A 20 13.19 4.66 -1.67
CA VAL A 20 13.79 5.82 -2.33
C VAL A 20 14.72 6.51 -1.32
N GLY A 21 16.04 6.28 -1.41
CA GLY A 21 17.07 6.80 -0.49
C GLY A 21 18.31 5.90 -0.39
N THR A 22 19.24 6.21 0.52
CA THR A 22 20.51 5.48 0.76
C THR A 22 20.37 4.18 1.58
N GLY A 23 19.15 3.63 1.68
CA GLY A 23 18.90 2.38 2.39
C GLY A 23 19.06 1.18 1.46
N GLY A 24 19.87 0.20 1.86
CA GLY A 24 19.96 -1.10 1.18
C GLY A 24 18.62 -1.83 1.12
N ALA A 25 18.55 -2.87 0.28
CA ALA A 25 17.35 -3.68 0.12
C ALA A 25 16.90 -4.27 1.48
N VAL A 26 15.61 -4.16 1.77
CA VAL A 26 14.99 -4.67 2.99
C VAL A 26 14.19 -5.92 2.66
N THR A 27 14.31 -6.97 3.48
CA THR A 27 13.48 -8.17 3.35
C THR A 27 12.03 -7.86 3.73
N LEU A 28 11.11 -8.30 2.87
CA LEU A 28 9.68 -8.21 3.06
C LEU A 28 9.06 -9.60 3.16
N LEU A 29 8.07 -9.74 4.05
CA LEU A 29 7.12 -10.84 4.08
C LEU A 29 5.83 -10.39 3.41
N TYR A 30 5.44 -11.02 2.31
CA TYR A 30 4.24 -10.64 1.58
C TYR A 30 3.01 -11.38 2.08
N ALA A 31 1.88 -10.67 2.11
CA ALA A 31 0.57 -11.27 2.30
C ALA A 31 -0.43 -10.66 1.32
N GLU A 32 -1.36 -11.50 0.86
CA GLU A 32 -2.54 -11.06 0.14
C GLU A 32 -3.58 -10.55 1.14
N VAL A 33 -4.10 -9.35 0.91
CA VAL A 33 -5.09 -8.69 1.76
C VAL A 33 -6.13 -7.99 0.89
N THR A 34 -7.28 -7.67 1.46
CA THR A 34 -8.17 -6.65 0.90
C THR A 34 -7.79 -5.31 1.50
N LEU A 35 -7.36 -4.36 0.67
CA LEU A 35 -7.16 -2.99 1.09
C LEU A 35 -8.47 -2.23 0.99
N ARG A 36 -8.74 -1.39 1.99
CA ARG A 36 -9.85 -0.44 2.00
C ARG A 36 -9.32 0.99 2.11
N LEU A 37 -9.76 1.85 1.20
CA LEU A 37 -9.60 3.31 1.31
C LEU A 37 -10.97 3.91 1.61
N THR A 38 -11.04 4.85 2.53
CA THR A 38 -12.28 5.53 2.91
C THR A 38 -11.97 6.97 3.29
N ASP A 39 -12.86 7.89 2.92
CA ASP A 39 -12.85 9.29 3.34
C ASP A 39 -13.78 9.52 4.55
N GLY A 40 -14.41 8.46 5.08
CA GLY A 40 -15.41 8.51 6.15
C GLY A 40 -16.86 8.59 5.67
N VAL A 41 -17.09 8.83 4.37
CA VAL A 41 -18.43 8.84 3.75
C VAL A 41 -18.60 7.65 2.82
N GLU A 42 -17.63 7.44 1.93
CA GLU A 42 -17.57 6.30 1.01
C GLU A 42 -16.31 5.46 1.22
N PHE A 43 -16.27 4.30 0.56
CA PHE A 43 -15.10 3.46 0.57
C PHE A 43 -14.90 2.73 -0.76
N ARG A 44 -13.65 2.34 -0.99
CA ARG A 44 -13.18 1.55 -2.12
C ARG A 44 -12.35 0.39 -1.60
N GLU A 45 -12.61 -0.80 -2.13
CA GLU A 45 -11.94 -2.04 -1.71
C GLU A 45 -11.39 -2.82 -2.89
N TRP A 46 -10.16 -3.31 -2.77
CA TRP A 46 -9.53 -4.12 -3.79
C TRP A 46 -8.54 -5.13 -3.20
N PRO A 47 -8.35 -6.29 -3.85
CA PRO A 47 -7.29 -7.22 -3.48
C PRO A 47 -5.92 -6.61 -3.76
N ALA A 48 -4.99 -6.75 -2.81
CA ALA A 48 -3.63 -6.25 -2.93
C ALA A 48 -2.63 -7.12 -2.16
N ARG A 49 -1.37 -7.05 -2.59
CA ARG A 49 -0.24 -7.65 -1.88
C ARG A 49 0.47 -6.60 -1.04
N VAL A 50 0.58 -6.83 0.26
CA VAL A 50 1.29 -5.95 1.21
C VAL A 50 2.57 -6.64 1.71
N GLY A 51 3.67 -5.89 1.75
CA GLY A 51 4.95 -6.33 2.32
C GLY A 51 5.12 -5.86 3.75
N PHE A 52 5.41 -6.77 4.67
CA PHE A 52 5.77 -6.48 6.06
C PHE A 52 7.28 -6.55 6.23
N THR A 53 7.86 -5.57 6.93
CA THR A 53 9.26 -5.62 7.36
C THR A 53 9.38 -5.44 8.86
N SER A 54 10.39 -6.06 9.46
CA SER A 54 10.81 -5.78 10.83
C SER A 54 11.70 -4.55 10.94
N TYR A 55 12.15 -3.99 9.82
CA TYR A 55 12.98 -2.78 9.82
C TYR A 55 12.14 -1.58 10.26
N PRO A 56 12.62 -0.75 11.21
CA PRO A 56 11.86 0.39 11.69
C PRO A 56 11.74 1.44 10.58
N LEU A 57 10.54 1.54 10.00
CA LEU A 57 10.20 2.59 9.06
C LEU A 57 9.66 3.80 9.82
N ARG A 58 10.28 4.97 9.67
CA ARG A 58 9.77 6.22 10.27
C ARG A 58 8.38 6.60 9.75
N ARG A 59 8.03 6.13 8.55
CA ARG A 59 6.72 6.31 7.91
C ARG A 59 6.39 5.04 7.14
N ALA A 60 5.12 4.65 7.11
CA ALA A 60 4.66 3.55 6.25
C ALA A 60 4.94 3.91 4.79
N LEU A 61 5.65 3.03 4.08
CA LEU A 61 5.88 3.17 2.66
C LEU A 61 4.65 2.66 1.91
N ARG A 62 3.98 3.53 1.16
CA ARG A 62 2.95 3.12 0.20
C ARG A 62 3.63 2.88 -1.13
N GLY A 63 3.70 1.60 -1.53
CA GLY A 63 4.22 1.22 -2.84
C GLY A 63 3.34 1.77 -3.97
N TYR A 64 3.94 2.03 -5.13
CA TYR A 64 3.18 2.35 -6.33
C TYR A 64 2.31 1.17 -6.75
N ALA A 65 2.91 -0.01 -6.94
CA ALA A 65 2.19 -1.22 -7.30
C ALA A 65 1.26 -1.71 -6.17
N GLY A 66 0.04 -2.11 -6.52
CA GLY A 66 -0.96 -2.63 -5.58
C GLY A 66 -1.71 -1.58 -4.74
N ALA A 67 -1.26 -0.32 -4.73
CA ALA A 67 -1.98 0.77 -4.06
C ALA A 67 -2.12 1.99 -4.98
N LEU A 68 -1.06 2.79 -5.16
CA LEU A 68 -1.18 4.06 -5.89
C LEU A 68 -1.45 3.88 -7.39
N GLN A 69 -1.10 2.74 -7.98
CA GLN A 69 -1.28 2.47 -9.41
C GLN A 69 -2.74 2.50 -9.90
N PHE A 70 -3.71 2.37 -8.98
CA PHE A 70 -5.13 2.33 -9.31
C PHE A 70 -5.80 3.69 -9.23
N PHE A 71 -5.05 4.73 -8.87
CA PHE A 71 -5.57 6.08 -8.67
C PHE A 71 -4.84 7.06 -9.58
N ASP A 72 -5.62 7.91 -10.24
CA ASP A 72 -5.11 9.13 -10.83
C ASP A 72 -5.21 10.23 -9.77
N VAL A 73 -4.13 11.00 -9.62
CA VAL A 73 -4.02 12.04 -8.59
C VAL A 73 -3.75 13.38 -9.27
N THR A 74 -4.66 14.33 -9.07
CA THR A 74 -4.52 15.70 -9.58
C THR A 74 -4.32 16.66 -8.43
N PHE A 75 -3.22 17.41 -8.44
CA PHE A 75 -2.94 18.46 -7.46
C PHE A 75 -3.41 19.82 -7.99
N ARG A 76 -4.37 20.44 -7.31
CA ARG A 76 -4.86 21.79 -7.63
C ARG A 76 -4.31 22.78 -6.62
N GLY A 77 -3.11 23.29 -6.89
CA GLY A 77 -2.33 24.08 -5.94
C GLY A 77 -3.00 25.36 -5.44
N GLU A 78 -3.65 26.13 -6.33
CA GLU A 78 -4.39 27.34 -5.94
C GLU A 78 -5.50 27.06 -4.93
N ARG A 79 -6.14 25.89 -5.04
CA ARG A 79 -7.25 25.48 -4.18
C ARG A 79 -6.79 24.66 -2.98
N GLU A 80 -5.48 24.41 -2.86
CA GLU A 80 -4.89 23.52 -1.87
C GLU A 80 -5.60 22.15 -1.80
N LEU A 81 -6.03 21.64 -2.97
CA LEU A 81 -6.86 20.44 -3.08
C LEU A 81 -6.13 19.32 -3.82
N ILE A 82 -6.34 18.10 -3.36
CA ILE A 82 -5.96 16.87 -4.07
C ILE A 82 -7.24 16.16 -4.50
N GLU A 83 -7.37 15.90 -5.79
CA GLU A 83 -8.41 15.05 -6.36
C GLU A 83 -7.80 13.67 -6.63
N ILE A 84 -8.49 12.63 -6.17
CA ILE A 84 -8.08 11.23 -6.33
C ILE A 84 -9.25 10.51 -6.99
N ASP A 85 -9.03 10.00 -8.21
CA ASP A 85 -10.01 9.23 -8.97
C ASP A 85 -9.48 7.82 -9.21
N ILE A 86 -10.37 6.83 -9.26
CA ILE A 86 -10.01 5.47 -9.71
C ILE A 86 -9.74 5.48 -11.22
N ASN A 87 -8.74 4.75 -11.67
CA ASN A 87 -8.43 4.60 -13.09
C ASN A 87 -8.80 3.22 -13.63
N SER A 88 -8.61 3.00 -14.93
CA SER A 88 -8.99 1.76 -15.63
C SER A 88 -8.28 0.49 -15.14
N LYS A 89 -7.23 0.61 -14.31
CA LYS A 89 -6.55 -0.53 -13.69
C LYS A 89 -7.19 -0.97 -12.39
N TYR A 90 -8.09 -0.17 -11.80
CA TYR A 90 -8.74 -0.48 -10.53
C TYR A 90 -9.61 -1.74 -10.66
N PRO A 91 -9.30 -2.83 -9.93
CA PRO A 91 -10.01 -4.11 -10.08
C PRO A 91 -11.17 -4.28 -9.09
N GLY A 92 -11.36 -3.30 -8.20
CA GLY A 92 -12.30 -3.37 -7.10
C GLY A 92 -13.70 -2.85 -7.44
N SER A 93 -14.55 -2.80 -6.41
CA SER A 93 -15.85 -2.13 -6.44
C SER A 93 -15.78 -0.76 -5.78
#